data_AF-A0A7C7R2R4-F1
#
_entry.id   AF-A0A7C7R2R4-F1
#
_cell.length_a   1.000
_cell.length_b   1.000
_cell.length_c   1.000
_cell.angle_alpha   90.00
_cell.angle_beta   90.00
_cell.angle_gamma   90.00
#
_symmetry.space_group_name_H-M   'P 1'
#
loop_
_entity.id
_entity.type
_entity.pdbx_description
1 polymer ?
#
loop_
_entity_poly.entity_id
_entity_poly.type
_entity_poly.pdbx_seq_one_letter_code
_entity_poly.pdbx_strand_id
1 'polypeptide(L)'
;MLKIRLWETKVKDLILAGGFRGVAHLYVGEEAIAVGVCRALRRDDYIASTHRGHGHLIAKGGDMGRMLAEITHKATGYCKGYGGSMHITDVSLGILGMNGIVGASHLLAARAAEAVPGAKIKRLAFPDAPPPGAPEMLNYMRVDAAKIAAAARKMLRA
;
A
#
# COMPACT_ATOMS: atom_id res chain seq x y z
N MET A 1 -12.34 -1.42 12.94
CA MET A 1 -12.26 -2.89 12.74
C MET A 1 -13.53 -3.40 12.06
N LEU A 2 -14.73 -3.23 12.63
CA LEU A 2 -15.99 -3.74 12.05
C LEU A 2 -16.23 -3.33 10.59
N LYS A 3 -16.00 -2.06 10.23
CA LYS A 3 -16.14 -1.58 8.83
C LYS A 3 -15.29 -2.40 7.85
N ILE A 4 -14.03 -2.70 8.23
CA ILE A 4 -13.11 -3.49 7.41
C ILE A 4 -13.66 -4.92 7.28
N ARG A 5 -13.94 -5.60 8.41
CA ARG A 5 -14.47 -6.97 8.40
C ARG A 5 -15.72 -7.12 7.53
N LEU A 6 -16.68 -6.21 7.67
CA LEU A 6 -17.93 -6.27 6.92
C LEU A 6 -17.70 -6.02 5.42
N TRP A 7 -16.91 -5.02 5.07
CA TRP A 7 -16.61 -4.71 3.67
C TRP A 7 -15.88 -5.87 2.99
N GLU A 8 -14.85 -6.41 3.63
CA GLU A 8 -14.08 -7.56 3.15
C GLU A 8 -14.96 -8.81 2.98
N THR A 9 -15.86 -9.06 3.92
CA THR A 9 -16.81 -10.19 3.83
C THR A 9 -17.74 -10.01 2.62
N LYS A 10 -18.16 -8.78 2.30
CA LYS A 10 -18.97 -8.51 1.11
C LYS A 10 -18.19 -8.66 -0.18
N VAL A 11 -16.91 -8.29 -0.21
CA VAL A 11 -16.03 -8.55 -1.35
C VAL A 11 -15.84 -10.06 -1.54
N LYS A 12 -15.65 -10.82 -0.46
CA LYS A 12 -15.62 -12.29 -0.51
C LYS A 12 -16.92 -12.85 -1.11
N ASP A 13 -18.08 -12.42 -0.64
CA ASP A 13 -19.37 -12.87 -1.17
C ASP A 13 -19.51 -12.55 -2.67
N LEU A 14 -19.06 -11.38 -3.11
CA LEU A 14 -19.04 -10.97 -4.52
C LEU A 14 -18.11 -11.84 -5.38
N ILE A 15 -16.94 -12.22 -4.85
CA ILE A 15 -16.01 -13.14 -5.52
C ILE A 15 -16.64 -14.52 -5.68
N LEU A 16 -17.25 -15.05 -4.62
CA LEU A 16 -17.90 -16.36 -4.64
C LEU A 16 -19.13 -16.40 -5.56
N ALA A 17 -19.81 -15.27 -5.74
CA ALA A 17 -20.93 -15.15 -6.68
C ALA A 17 -20.51 -15.17 -8.17
N GLY A 18 -19.20 -15.18 -8.47
CA GLY A 18 -18.69 -15.34 -9.84
C GLY A 18 -18.70 -14.07 -10.72
N GLY A 19 -19.10 -12.92 -10.17
CA GLY A 19 -19.12 -11.64 -10.88
C GLY A 19 -17.83 -10.82 -10.77
N PHE A 20 -16.86 -11.27 -9.97
CA PHE A 20 -15.62 -10.56 -9.71
C PHE A 20 -14.56 -10.91 -10.75
N ARG A 21 -13.95 -9.88 -11.34
CA ARG A 21 -12.84 -10.03 -12.29
C ARG A 21 -11.54 -9.65 -11.59
N GLY A 22 -10.53 -10.52 -11.68
CA GLY A 22 -9.23 -10.34 -11.04
C GLY A 22 -9.10 -11.06 -9.70
N VAL A 23 -8.04 -10.72 -8.97
CA VAL A 23 -7.74 -11.29 -7.64
C VAL A 23 -7.90 -10.23 -6.57
N ALA A 24 -8.46 -10.62 -5.42
CA ALA A 24 -8.47 -9.78 -4.24
C ALA A 24 -7.91 -10.55 -3.05
N HIS A 25 -6.97 -9.92 -2.34
CA HIS A 25 -6.38 -10.47 -1.13
C HIS A 25 -7.07 -9.83 0.07
N LEU A 26 -8.00 -10.58 0.63
CA LEU A 26 -8.87 -10.08 1.68
C LEU A 26 -8.09 -9.73 2.96
N TYR A 27 -8.46 -8.66 3.63
CA TYR A 27 -7.86 -8.22 4.90
C TYR A 27 -8.50 -8.86 6.15
N VAL A 28 -9.33 -9.89 5.95
CA VAL A 28 -10.06 -10.59 7.00
C VAL A 28 -9.10 -11.27 7.98
N GLY A 29 -9.12 -10.85 9.24
CA GLY A 29 -8.25 -11.38 10.30
C GLY A 29 -7.12 -10.43 10.71
N GLU A 30 -6.84 -9.43 9.89
CA GLU A 30 -5.74 -8.47 10.10
C GLU A 30 -6.24 -7.08 10.51
N GLU A 31 -7.55 -6.89 10.76
CA GLU A 31 -8.17 -5.57 10.90
C GLU A 31 -7.59 -4.74 12.04
N ALA A 32 -7.13 -5.40 13.10
CA ALA A 32 -6.48 -4.76 14.24
C ALA A 32 -5.17 -4.09 13.83
N ILE A 33 -4.43 -4.67 12.88
CA ILE A 33 -3.16 -4.13 12.36
C ILE A 33 -3.42 -2.80 11.66
N ALA A 34 -4.31 -2.80 10.65
CA ALA A 34 -4.62 -1.58 9.92
C ALA A 34 -5.13 -0.46 10.83
N VAL A 35 -6.05 -0.79 11.75
CA VAL A 35 -6.61 0.21 12.68
C VAL A 35 -5.56 0.71 13.66
N GLY A 36 -4.75 -0.18 14.23
CA GLY A 36 -3.70 0.18 15.19
C GLY A 36 -2.64 1.08 14.56
N VAL A 37 -2.15 0.70 13.38
CA VAL A 37 -1.16 1.48 12.62
C VAL A 37 -1.75 2.84 12.24
N CYS A 38 -2.89 2.89 11.56
CA CYS A 38 -3.49 4.15 11.12
C CYS A 38 -3.89 5.07 12.29
N ARG A 39 -4.25 4.52 13.44
CA ARG A 39 -4.53 5.30 14.66
C ARG A 39 -3.29 5.96 15.24
N ALA A 40 -2.13 5.33 15.08
CA ALA A 40 -0.85 5.84 15.58
C ALA A 40 -0.15 6.81 14.62
N LEU A 41 -0.63 6.91 13.38
CA LEU A 41 -0.14 7.83 12.35
C LEU A 41 -0.86 9.17 12.41
N ARG A 42 -0.15 10.24 12.02
CA ARG A 42 -0.77 11.52 11.74
C ARG A 42 -1.48 11.48 10.37
N ARG A 43 -2.26 12.51 10.09
CA ARG A 43 -2.96 12.64 8.79
C ARG A 43 -1.99 12.86 7.64
N ASP A 44 -0.90 13.57 7.87
CA ASP A 44 0.19 13.89 6.93
C ASP A 44 1.23 12.76 6.80
N ASP A 45 1.12 11.69 7.60
CA ASP A 45 2.05 10.57 7.50
C ASP A 45 1.64 9.62 6.36
N TYR A 46 2.63 9.17 5.60
CA TYR A 46 2.47 8.25 4.48
C TYR A 46 2.52 6.77 4.90
N ILE A 47 1.87 5.91 4.12
CA ILE A 47 1.84 4.46 4.26
C ILE A 47 2.14 3.84 2.89
N ALA A 48 3.11 2.93 2.85
CA ALA A 48 3.26 1.96 1.77
C ALA A 48 2.66 0.64 2.23
N SER A 49 1.64 0.15 1.54
CA SER A 49 0.89 -1.04 1.94
C SER A 49 1.31 -2.27 1.14
N THR A 50 0.97 -3.46 1.62
CA THR A 50 1.22 -4.73 0.91
C THR A 50 0.10 -5.05 -0.09
N HIS A 51 0.12 -6.29 -0.60
CA HIS A 51 -0.90 -6.88 -1.46
C HIS A 51 -2.28 -6.95 -0.77
N ARG A 52 -2.30 -6.88 0.57
CA ARG A 52 -3.47 -6.81 1.45
C ARG A 52 -3.65 -5.39 1.97
N GLY A 53 -3.98 -4.44 1.11
CA GLY A 53 -4.01 -3.01 1.50
C GLY A 53 -5.38 -2.42 1.83
N HIS A 54 -6.47 -3.13 1.59
CA HIS A 54 -7.84 -2.61 1.76
C HIS A 54 -8.10 -2.12 3.18
N GLY A 55 -7.64 -2.87 4.20
CA GLY A 55 -7.73 -2.46 5.59
C GLY A 55 -7.07 -1.11 5.87
N HIS A 56 -5.86 -0.88 5.34
CA HIS A 56 -5.14 0.39 5.50
C HIS A 56 -5.87 1.55 4.83
N LEU A 57 -6.42 1.35 3.62
CA LEU A 57 -7.20 2.38 2.93
C LEU A 57 -8.44 2.78 3.73
N ILE A 58 -9.22 1.79 4.19
CA ILE A 58 -10.41 2.04 5.02
C ILE A 58 -10.02 2.74 6.33
N ALA A 59 -8.96 2.28 6.99
CA ALA A 59 -8.52 2.83 8.27
C ALA A 59 -7.97 4.26 8.16
N LYS A 60 -7.40 4.63 6.99
CA LYS A 60 -6.94 5.99 6.69
C LYS A 60 -8.06 6.92 6.23
N GLY A 61 -9.29 6.42 6.12
CA GLY A 61 -10.48 7.21 5.77
C GLY A 61 -10.82 7.23 4.28
N GLY A 62 -10.31 6.26 3.51
CA GLY A 62 -10.68 6.10 2.12
C GLY A 62 -12.17 5.79 1.95
N ASP A 63 -12.74 6.33 0.88
CA ASP A 63 -14.06 6.01 0.36
C ASP A 63 -14.11 4.54 -0.14
N MET A 64 -15.03 3.77 0.45
CA MET A 64 -15.24 2.35 0.15
C MET A 64 -15.96 2.13 -1.19
N GLY A 65 -16.72 3.10 -1.68
CA GLY A 65 -17.40 3.05 -2.98
C GLY A 65 -16.42 3.20 -4.13
N ARG A 66 -15.47 4.16 -4.02
CA ARG A 66 -14.33 4.30 -4.94
C ARG A 66 -13.43 3.08 -4.89
N MET A 67 -13.22 2.49 -3.71
CA MET A 67 -12.46 1.25 -3.60
C MET A 67 -13.17 0.09 -4.31
N LEU A 68 -14.48 -0.07 -4.10
CA LEU A 68 -15.28 -1.07 -4.80
C LEU A 68 -15.25 -0.85 -6.32
N ALA A 69 -15.37 0.39 -6.77
CA ALA A 69 -15.24 0.76 -8.18
C ALA A 69 -13.85 0.36 -8.73
N GLU A 70 -12.78 0.60 -7.99
CA GLU A 70 -11.41 0.25 -8.39
C GLU A 70 -11.24 -1.27 -8.55
N ILE A 71 -11.64 -2.06 -7.54
CA ILE A 71 -11.49 -3.51 -7.58
C ILE A 71 -12.43 -4.20 -8.58
N THR A 72 -13.47 -3.49 -9.03
CA THR A 72 -14.38 -3.95 -10.10
C THR A 72 -14.06 -3.30 -11.46
N HIS A 73 -12.88 -2.70 -11.60
CA HIS A 73 -12.35 -2.12 -12.85
C HIS A 73 -13.22 -1.03 -13.46
N LYS A 74 -13.84 -0.19 -12.62
CA LYS A 74 -14.64 0.96 -13.05
C LYS A 74 -13.80 2.24 -13.05
N ALA A 75 -14.08 3.12 -14.01
CA ALA A 75 -13.39 4.41 -14.18
C ALA A 75 -13.50 5.36 -12.98
N THR A 76 -14.50 5.18 -12.11
CA THR A 76 -14.69 5.98 -10.88
C THR A 76 -13.83 5.52 -9.71
N GLY A 77 -13.00 4.48 -9.91
CA GLY A 77 -12.04 4.03 -8.92
C GLY A 77 -10.93 5.04 -8.61
N TYR A 78 -10.14 4.77 -7.58
CA TYR A 78 -9.00 5.61 -7.19
C TYR A 78 -7.98 5.82 -8.32
N CYS A 79 -7.72 4.76 -9.07
CA CYS A 79 -6.76 4.69 -10.16
C CYS A 79 -7.46 4.41 -11.50
N LYS A 80 -8.74 4.82 -11.62
CA LYS A 80 -9.59 4.64 -12.81
C LYS A 80 -9.82 3.17 -13.19
N GLY A 81 -9.73 2.24 -12.23
CA GLY A 81 -9.96 0.81 -12.44
C GLY A 81 -8.75 0.03 -12.95
N TYR A 82 -7.60 0.69 -13.17
CA TYR A 82 -6.37 0.04 -13.64
C TYR A 82 -5.56 -0.61 -12.52
N GLY A 83 -5.66 -0.12 -11.29
CA GLY A 83 -4.90 -0.63 -10.15
C GLY A 83 -5.50 -1.90 -9.56
N GLY A 84 -6.82 -2.05 -9.68
CA GLY A 84 -7.53 -3.20 -9.14
C GLY A 84 -7.32 -3.35 -7.63
N SER A 85 -7.41 -4.58 -7.12
CA SER A 85 -7.30 -4.84 -5.68
C SER A 85 -5.92 -4.54 -5.08
N MET A 86 -4.84 -4.66 -5.85
CA MET A 86 -3.48 -4.71 -5.31
C MET A 86 -2.65 -3.45 -5.56
N HIS A 87 -3.14 -2.48 -6.34
CA HIS A 87 -2.38 -1.27 -6.69
C HIS A 87 -3.17 0.02 -6.45
N ILE A 88 -4.05 0.02 -5.46
CA ILE A 88 -4.78 1.24 -5.08
C ILE A 88 -3.80 2.24 -4.46
N THR A 89 -3.79 3.45 -5.02
CA THR A 89 -2.91 4.55 -4.61
C THR A 89 -3.73 5.82 -4.45
N ASP A 90 -3.52 6.54 -3.35
CA ASP A 90 -4.07 7.88 -3.14
C ASP A 90 -3.13 8.69 -2.24
N VAL A 91 -2.27 9.49 -2.88
CA VAL A 91 -1.25 10.29 -2.19
C VAL A 91 -1.89 11.36 -1.30
N SER A 92 -3.11 11.83 -1.63
CA SER A 92 -3.83 12.82 -0.80
C SER A 92 -4.26 12.25 0.55
N LEU A 93 -4.47 10.93 0.62
CA LEU A 93 -4.73 10.18 1.85
C LEU A 93 -3.43 9.67 2.51
N GLY A 94 -2.27 9.98 1.94
CA GLY A 94 -0.98 9.46 2.39
C GLY A 94 -0.77 7.99 2.03
N ILE A 95 -1.44 7.47 1.00
CA ILE A 95 -1.29 6.08 0.55
C ILE A 95 -0.44 6.07 -0.71
N LEU A 96 0.83 5.69 -0.55
CA LEU A 96 1.82 5.68 -1.63
C LEU A 96 1.57 4.55 -2.64
N GLY A 97 0.83 3.53 -2.23
CA GLY A 97 0.41 2.42 -3.06
C GLY A 97 0.37 1.12 -2.30
N MET A 98 -0.49 0.24 -2.79
CA MET A 98 -0.51 -1.19 -2.46
C MET A 98 0.39 -1.92 -3.47
N ASN A 99 1.01 -3.02 -3.06
CA ASN A 99 1.93 -3.75 -3.94
C ASN A 99 1.74 -5.25 -3.88
N GLY A 100 1.55 -5.88 -5.05
CA GLY A 100 1.51 -7.34 -5.22
C GLY A 100 2.88 -8.01 -5.11
N ILE A 101 3.98 -7.27 -5.27
CA ILE A 101 5.34 -7.79 -5.13
C ILE A 101 5.74 -7.78 -3.66
N VAL A 102 5.94 -8.98 -3.11
CA VAL A 102 6.37 -9.17 -1.73
C VAL A 102 7.69 -8.44 -1.49
N GLY A 103 7.73 -7.63 -0.44
CA GLY A 103 8.92 -6.86 -0.09
C GLY A 103 9.05 -5.49 -0.78
N ALA A 104 8.38 -5.23 -1.91
CA ALA A 104 8.59 -3.99 -2.67
C ALA A 104 8.15 -2.72 -1.91
N SER A 105 7.12 -2.81 -1.06
CA SER A 105 6.62 -1.67 -0.28
C SER A 105 7.66 -1.11 0.70
N HIS A 106 8.65 -1.91 1.09
CA HIS A 106 9.74 -1.48 1.97
C HIS A 106 10.64 -0.46 1.26
N LEU A 107 11.02 -0.76 0.02
CA LEU A 107 11.84 0.12 -0.81
C LEU A 107 11.09 1.41 -1.14
N LEU A 108 9.80 1.30 -1.47
CA LEU A 108 8.97 2.48 -1.76
C LEU A 108 8.91 3.43 -0.57
N ALA A 109 8.67 2.90 0.63
CA ALA A 109 8.61 3.72 1.83
C ALA A 109 9.96 4.34 2.21
N ALA A 110 11.06 3.59 2.10
CA ALA A 110 12.39 4.12 2.38
C ALA A 110 12.73 5.29 1.45
N ARG A 111 12.47 5.13 0.13
CA ARG A 111 12.69 6.19 -0.86
C ARG A 111 11.79 7.39 -0.65
N ALA A 112 10.52 7.18 -0.30
CA ALA A 112 9.61 8.27 0.03
C ALA A 112 10.08 9.05 1.27
N ALA A 113 10.70 8.37 2.25
CA ALA A 113 11.27 9.00 3.44
C ALA A 113 12.39 9.98 3.08
N GLU A 114 13.31 9.55 2.20
CA GLU A 114 14.44 10.36 1.76
C GLU A 114 14.00 11.57 0.94
N ALA A 115 12.99 11.38 0.08
CA ALA A 115 12.57 12.38 -0.89
C ALA A 115 11.72 13.51 -0.30
N VAL A 116 11.11 13.32 0.88
CA VAL A 116 10.21 14.32 1.49
C VAL A 116 10.93 15.05 2.64
N PRO A 117 11.34 16.32 2.45
CA PRO A 117 12.02 17.09 3.49
C PRO A 117 11.14 17.24 4.74
N GLY A 118 11.67 16.86 5.91
CA GLY A 118 10.91 16.91 7.16
C GLY A 118 9.87 15.80 7.33
N ALA A 119 9.80 14.82 6.40
CA ALA A 119 8.98 13.63 6.61
C ALA A 119 9.48 12.85 7.82
N LYS A 120 8.71 12.94 8.91
CA LYS A 120 8.88 12.04 10.05
C LYS A 120 8.16 10.74 9.70
N ILE A 121 8.79 9.87 8.92
CA ILE A 121 8.31 8.49 8.76
C ILE A 121 8.52 7.80 10.10
N LYS A 122 7.50 7.85 10.96
CA LYS A 122 7.59 7.37 12.34
C LYS A 122 7.49 5.86 12.44
N ARG A 123 6.73 5.20 11.56
CA ARG A 123 6.50 3.75 11.58
C ARG A 123 6.21 3.23 10.19
N LEU A 124 7.00 2.25 9.78
CA LEU A 124 6.72 1.43 8.62
C LEU A 124 6.08 0.14 9.14
N ALA A 125 4.82 -0.12 8.76
CA ALA A 125 4.09 -1.30 9.20
C ALA A 125 4.31 -2.43 8.18
N PHE A 126 4.81 -3.56 8.67
CA PHE A 126 5.20 -4.72 7.85
C PHE A 126 4.32 -5.92 8.20
N PRO A 127 3.28 -6.23 7.41
CA PRO A 127 2.53 -7.47 7.58
C PRO A 127 3.07 -8.63 6.74
N ASP A 128 3.95 -8.38 5.76
CA ASP A 128 4.54 -9.43 4.91
C ASP A 128 5.90 -9.90 5.46
N ALA A 129 6.10 -11.22 5.53
CA ALA A 129 7.42 -11.79 5.77
C ALA A 129 8.35 -11.42 4.59
N PRO A 130 9.61 -11.02 4.84
CA PRO A 130 10.58 -10.91 3.76
C PRO A 130 10.72 -12.28 3.07
N PRO A 131 10.86 -12.34 1.74
CA PRO A 131 10.95 -13.61 1.04
C PRO A 131 12.08 -14.48 1.63
N PRO A 132 11.91 -15.81 1.76
CA PRO A 132 12.97 -16.70 2.23
C PRO A 132 14.20 -16.53 1.32
N GLY A 133 15.33 -16.07 1.86
CA GLY A 133 16.54 -15.73 1.08
C GLY A 133 16.87 -14.23 0.97
N ALA A 134 16.18 -13.36 1.71
CA ALA A 134 16.33 -11.91 1.65
C ALA A 134 17.36 -11.20 2.58
N PRO A 135 18.48 -11.78 3.08
CA PRO A 135 19.52 -10.97 3.72
C PRO A 135 20.06 -9.86 2.79
N GLU A 136 20.04 -10.09 1.48
CA GLU A 136 20.45 -9.11 0.47
C GLU A 136 19.42 -7.98 0.28
N MET A 137 18.14 -8.24 0.52
CA MET A 137 17.09 -7.21 0.48
C MET A 137 17.23 -6.22 1.64
N LEU A 138 17.74 -6.66 2.80
CA LEU A 138 18.20 -5.74 3.86
C LEU A 138 19.34 -4.82 3.36
N ASN A 139 20.20 -5.30 2.46
CA ASN A 139 21.23 -4.46 1.84
C ASN A 139 20.64 -3.46 0.82
N TYR A 140 19.57 -3.80 0.11
CA TYR A 140 18.82 -2.83 -0.72
C TYR A 140 18.04 -1.80 0.11
N MET A 141 17.67 -2.14 1.34
CA MET A 141 17.10 -1.20 2.32
C MET A 141 18.16 -0.34 3.03
N ARG A 142 19.46 -0.65 2.90
CA ARG A 142 20.54 0.26 3.28
C ARG A 142 20.65 1.35 2.22
N VAL A 143 20.03 2.48 2.52
CA VAL A 143 20.11 3.70 1.74
C VAL A 143 21.56 4.17 1.65
N ASP A 144 22.16 4.05 0.47
CA ASP A 144 23.46 4.66 0.15
C ASP A 144 23.21 5.98 -0.59
N ALA A 145 23.15 7.07 0.18
CA ALA A 145 22.93 8.44 -0.29
C ALA A 145 23.85 8.82 -1.46
N ALA A 146 25.09 8.31 -1.48
CA ALA A 146 26.06 8.61 -2.52
C ALA A 146 25.71 7.92 -3.86
N LYS A 147 25.24 6.67 -3.81
CA LYS A 147 24.81 5.94 -5.03
C LYS A 147 23.57 6.55 -5.68
N ILE A 148 22.64 7.05 -4.88
CA ILE A 148 21.42 7.70 -5.39
C ILE A 148 21.76 9.05 -6.02
N ALA A 149 22.61 9.85 -5.37
CA ALA A 149 23.10 11.10 -5.93
C ALA A 149 23.86 10.89 -7.25
N ALA A 150 24.64 9.81 -7.37
CA ALA A 150 25.33 9.45 -8.61
C ALA A 150 24.35 9.02 -9.73
N ALA A 151 23.34 8.21 -9.41
CA ALA A 151 22.32 7.79 -10.36
C ALA A 151 21.47 8.97 -10.86
N ALA A 152 21.05 9.88 -9.96
CA ALA A 152 20.32 11.09 -10.32
C ALA A 152 21.13 12.02 -11.24
N ARG A 153 22.43 12.19 -10.98
CA ARG A 153 23.33 12.97 -11.85
C ARG A 153 23.48 12.37 -13.25
N LYS A 154 23.42 11.04 -13.37
CA LYS A 154 23.52 10.34 -14.66
C LYS A 154 22.24 10.51 -15.48
N MET A 155 21.07 10.52 -14.84
CA MET A 155 19.78 10.76 -15.50
C MET A 155 19.58 12.22 -15.93
N LEU A 156 20.17 13.19 -15.20
CA LEU A 156 20.12 14.61 -15.56
C LEU A 156 21.12 15.03 -16.65
N ARG A 157 21.93 14.09 -17.16
CA ARG A 157 22.92 14.29 -18.23
C ARG A 157 22.57 13.55 -19.53
N ALA A 158 21.39 12.92 -19.59
CA ALA A 158 20.81 12.31 -20.79
C ALA A 158 19.63 13.18 -21.25
#